data_AF-A0A354XF17-F1
#
_entry.id   AF-A0A354XF17-F1
#
_cell.length_a   1.000
_cell.length_b   1.000
_cell.length_c   1.000
_cell.angle_alpha   90.00
_cell.angle_beta   90.00
_cell.angle_gamma   90.00
#
_symmetry.space_group_name_H-M   'P 1'
#
loop_
_entity.id
_entity.type
_entity.pdbx_description
1 polymer ?
#
loop_
_entity_poly.entity_id
_entity_poly.type
_entity_poly.pdbx_seq_one_letter_code
_entity_poly.pdbx_strand_id
1 'polypeptide(L)' 'MIASLDSRTAPFERIGSHYVRFIEDLRARGFEGEIAPDYANRTVLATDNSIYQRLPQAAVFP' A
#
# COMPACT_ATOMS: atom_id res chain seq x y z
N MET A 1 9.75 -27.84 -0.29
CA MET A 1 10.65 -26.70 -0.60
C MET A 1 9.80 -25.45 -0.40
N ILE A 2 10.01 -24.68 0.69
CA ILE A 2 9.24 -23.45 0.93
C ILE A 2 9.98 -22.35 0.18
N ALA A 3 9.34 -21.78 -0.85
CA ALA A 3 9.89 -20.65 -1.58
C ALA A 3 9.99 -19.45 -0.62
N SER A 4 11.18 -18.84 -0.56
CA SER A 4 11.35 -17.53 0.08
C SER A 4 10.54 -16.53 -0.73
N LEU A 5 9.48 -15.98 -0.13
CA LEU A 5 8.76 -14.83 -0.68
C LEU A 5 9.60 -13.59 -0.43
N ASP A 6 10.63 -13.38 -1.25
CA ASP A 6 11.27 -12.08 -1.35
C ASP A 6 10.21 -11.09 -1.84
N SER A 7 9.67 -10.30 -0.91
CA SER A 7 8.58 -9.35 -1.14
C SER A 7 8.99 -8.24 -2.12
N ARG A 8 10.27 -8.16 -2.49
CA ARG A 8 10.79 -7.22 -3.50
C ARG A 8 10.54 -7.67 -4.93
N THR A 9 10.19 -8.94 -5.16
CA THR A 9 10.15 -9.53 -6.52
C THR A 9 8.80 -10.14 -6.90
N ALA A 10 7.80 -10.04 -6.03
CA ALA A 10 6.43 -10.35 -6.43
C ALA A 10 5.99 -9.27 -7.45
N PRO A 11 5.51 -9.61 -8.65
CA PRO A 11 5.07 -8.64 -9.66
C PRO A 11 3.81 -7.84 -9.23
N PHE A 12 3.38 -8.03 -7.99
CA PHE A 12 2.20 -7.46 -7.40
C PHE A 12 2.46 -6.00 -6.99
N GLU A 13 2.17 -5.15 -7.97
CA GLU A 13 1.56 -3.83 -7.81
C GLU A 13 2.36 -2.81 -6.97
N ARG A 14 3.40 -2.26 -7.62
CA ARG A 14 4.01 -0.99 -7.22
C ARG A 14 2.94 0.09 -7.14
N ILE A 15 3.00 0.88 -6.06
CA ILE A 15 2.19 2.08 -5.88
C ILE A 15 2.44 3.03 -7.05
N GLY A 16 1.36 3.55 -7.63
CA GLY A 16 1.47 4.52 -8.74
C GLY A 16 2.25 5.77 -8.32
N SER A 17 3.05 6.34 -9.23
CA SER A 17 3.90 7.50 -8.94
C SER A 17 3.13 8.72 -8.40
N HIS A 18 1.87 8.88 -8.80
CA HIS A 18 1.01 9.95 -8.28
C HIS A 18 0.67 9.78 -6.80
N TYR A 19 0.48 8.54 -6.34
CA TYR A 19 0.20 8.24 -4.93
C TYR A 19 1.45 8.38 -4.07
N VAL A 20 2.62 8.02 -4.59
CA VAL A 20 3.90 8.30 -3.90
C VAL A 20 4.05 9.81 -3.67
N ARG A 21 3.86 10.62 -4.71
CA ARG A 21 3.93 12.09 -4.58
C ARG A 21 2.92 12.63 -3.58
N PHE A 22 1.68 12.14 -3.61
CA PHE A 22 0.65 12.52 -2.65
C PHE A 22 1.04 12.21 -1.20
N ILE A 23 1.58 11.01 -0.93
CA ILE A 23 2.00 10.60 0.42
C ILE A 23 3.14 11.47 0.92
N GLU A 24 4.13 11.75 0.07
CA GLU A 24 5.23 12.66 0.42
C GLU A 24 4.73 14.08 0.71
N ASP A 25 3.84 14.61 -0.14
CA ASP A 25 3.22 15.92 0.06
C ASP A 25 2.38 15.97 1.34
N LEU A 26 1.67 14.88 1.67
CA LEU A 26 0.87 14.76 2.88
C LEU A 26 1.76 14.87 4.14
N ARG A 27 2.89 14.14 4.16
CA ARG A 27 3.90 14.26 5.23
C ARG A 27 4.50 15.66 5.29
N ALA A 28 4.89 16.23 4.15
CA ALA A 28 5.50 17.55 4.08
C ALA A 28 4.57 18.67 4.58
N ARG A 29 3.25 18.47 4.50
CA ARG A 29 2.23 19.39 5.01
C ARG A 29 1.92 19.23 6.49
N GLY A 30 2.67 18.40 7.22
CA GLY A 30 2.55 18.24 8.67
C GLY A 30 1.50 17.21 9.09
N PHE A 31 1.16 16.25 8.24
CA PHE A 31 0.37 15.11 8.68
C PHE A 31 1.18 14.23 9.63
N GLU A 32 0.73 14.12 10.89
CA GLU A 32 1.43 13.38 11.96
C GLU A 32 0.91 11.95 12.15
N GLY A 33 -0.19 11.59 11.49
CA GLY A 33 -0.80 10.27 11.60
C GLY A 33 -0.03 9.17 10.86
N GLU A 34 -0.51 7.93 11.00
CA GLU A 34 0.10 6.77 10.35
C GLU A 34 -0.33 6.67 8.88
N ILE A 35 0.63 6.38 8.00
CA ILE A 35 0.38 6.07 6.59
C ILE A 35 0.91 4.65 6.35
N ALA A 36 0.02 3.74 5.98
CA ALA A 36 0.29 2.32 5.75
C ALA A 36 0.19 1.97 4.24
N PRO A 37 1.28 2.12 3.47
CA PRO A 37 1.34 1.79 2.05
C PRO A 37 1.76 0.35 1.76
N ASP A 38 2.10 -0.44 2.80
CA ASP A 38 2.56 -1.81 2.62
C ASP A 38 1.44 -2.74 2.15
N TYR A 39 1.84 -3.84 1.53
CA TYR A 39 0.92 -4.81 0.96
C TYR A 39 -0.04 -5.40 1.99
N ALA A 40 0.45 -5.74 3.20
CA ALA A 40 -0.36 -6.42 4.20
C ALA A 40 -1.52 -5.54 4.67
N ASN A 41 -1.24 -4.28 5.01
CA ASN A 41 -2.28 -3.32 5.37
C ASN A 41 -3.24 -3.04 4.21
N ARG A 42 -2.73 -2.89 2.99
CA ARG A 42 -3.57 -2.70 1.80
C ARG A 42 -4.51 -3.87 1.54
N THR A 43 -4.06 -5.10 1.77
CA THR A 43 -4.89 -6.31 1.62
C THR A 43 -5.98 -6.39 2.68
N VAL A 44 -5.63 -6.23 3.96
CA VAL A 44 -6.61 -6.38 5.06
C VAL A 44 -7.65 -5.27 5.05
N LEU A 45 -7.29 -4.08 4.55
CA LEU A 45 -8.16 -2.91 4.48
C LEU A 45 -8.85 -2.74 3.12
N ALA A 46 -8.65 -3.67 2.18
CA ALA A 46 -9.39 -3.67 0.92
C ALA A 46 -10.87 -3.95 1.19
N THR A 47 -11.75 -3.23 0.50
CA THR A 47 -13.20 -3.48 0.53
C THR A 47 -13.61 -4.53 -0.50
N ASP A 48 -12.79 -4.72 -1.54
CA ASP A 48 -12.98 -5.73 -2.56
C ASP A 48 -12.30 -7.06 -2.15
N ASN A 49 -13.12 -8.01 -1.70
CA ASN A 49 -12.70 -9.37 -1.36
C ASN A 49 -12.78 -10.34 -2.55
N SER A 50 -12.92 -9.83 -3.78
CA SER A 50 -12.94 -10.68 -4.97
C SER A 50 -11.55 -11.26 -5.27
N ILE A 51 -11.54 -12.35 -6.04
CA ILE A 51 -10.29 -12.97 -6.53
C ILE A 51 -9.45 -12.05 -7.43
N TYR A 52 -10.02 -10.94 -7.91
CA TYR A 52 -9.33 -9.96 -8.78
C TYR A 52 -8.55 -8.90 -8.00
N GLN A 53 -8.70 -8.85 -6.67
CA GLN A 53 -7.91 -8.05 -5.72
C GLN A 53 -7.71 -6.58 -6.14
N ARG A 54 -8.73 -5.74 -5.93
CA ARG A 54 -8.56 -4.28 -6.05
C ARG A 54 -8.06 -3.69 -4.73
N LEU A 55 -6.76 -3.46 -4.65
CA LEU A 55 -6.12 -2.92 -3.47
C LEU A 55 -6.16 -1.37 -3.44
N PRO A 56 -6.43 -0.75 -2.28
CA PRO A 56 -6.12 0.67 -2.09
C PRO A 56 -4.61 0.90 -2.24
N GLN A 57 -4.19 2.14 -2.48
CA GLN A 57 -2.76 2.47 -2.66
C GLN A 57 -2.03 2.72 -1.33
N ALA A 58 -2.77 3.17 -0.31
CA ALA A 58 -2.35 3.24 1.09
C ALA A 58 -3.60 3.40 1.97
N ALA A 59 -3.47 3.09 3.26
CA ALA A 59 -4.40 3.51 4.31
C ALA A 59 -3.78 4.65 5.13
N VAL A 60 -4.61 5.59 5.60
CA VAL A 60 -4.19 6.76 6.36
C VAL A 60 -5.02 6.83 7.65
N PHE A 61 -4.33 6.92 8.79
CA PHE A 61 -4.93 6.99 10.12
C PHE A 61 -4.54 8.31 10.77
N PRO A 62 -5.51 9.15 11.20
CA PRO A 62 -5.23 10.44 11.82
C PRO A 62 -4.61 10.32 13.21
#